data_AF-S2RSN1-F1
#
_entry.id   AF-S2RSN1-F1
#
_cell.length_a   1.000
_cell.length_b   1.000
_cell.length_c   1.000
_cell.angle_alpha   90.00
_cell.angle_beta   90.00
_cell.angle_gamma   90.00
#
_symmetry.space_group_name_H-M   'P 1'
#
loop_
_entity.id
_entity.type
_entity.pdbx_description
1 polymer ?
#
loop_
_entity_poly.entity_id
_entity_poly.type
_entity_poly.pdbx_seq_one_letter_code
_entity_poly.pdbx_strand_id
1 'polypeptide(L)' 'STIRDADNIIVMDHGSIVETGNHDELMAKNGFYADLYNSQFSGNVAI' A
#
# COMPACT_ATOMS: atom_id res chain seq x y z
N SER A 1 -12.91 -2.19 4.81
CA SER A 1 -12.35 -1.12 3.96
C SER A 1 -11.87 -1.74 2.68
N THR A 2 -12.40 -1.34 1.52
CA THR A 2 -12.25 -2.02 0.23
C THR A 2 -10.81 -2.36 -0.18
N ILE A 3 -9.82 -1.53 0.18
CA ILE A 3 -8.39 -1.77 -0.10
C ILE A 3 -7.77 -2.79 0.86
N ARG A 4 -8.19 -2.79 2.12
CA ARG A 4 -7.66 -3.68 3.17
C ARG A 4 -8.19 -5.10 3.03
N ASP A 5 -9.40 -5.22 2.50
CA ASP A 5 -10.08 -6.50 2.27
C ASP A 5 -9.86 -7.03 0.84
N ALA A 6 -8.96 -6.40 0.07
CA ALA A 6 -8.65 -6.83 -1.29
C ALA A 6 -7.79 -8.11 -1.26
N ASP A 7 -8.25 -9.15 -1.96
CA ASP A 7 -7.51 -10.41 -2.09
C ASP A 7 -6.18 -10.23 -2.85
N ASN A 8 -6.12 -9.22 -3.73
CA ASN A 8 -4.94 -8.94 -4.52
C ASN A 8 -4.83 -7.44 -4.85
N ILE A 9 -3.69 -6.85 -4.50
CA ILE A 9 -3.33 -5.45 -4.71
C ILE A 9 -2.16 -5.44 -5.67
N ILE A 10 -2.26 -4.64 -6.73
CA ILE A 10 -1.19 -4.44 -7.70
C ILE A 10 -0.72 -3.00 -7.59
N VAL A 11 0.55 -2.84 -7.24
CA VAL A 11 1.23 -1.55 -7.15
C VAL A 11 1.98 -1.33 -8.45
N MET A 12 1.68 -0.23 -9.11
CA MET A 12 2.31 0.16 -10.37
C MET A 12 3.12 1.44 -10.18
N ASP A 13 4.31 1.46 -10.76
CA ASP A 13 5.17 2.63 -10.86
C ASP A 13 5.69 2.76 -12.29
N HIS A 14 5.62 3.97 -12.85
CA HIS A 14 6.03 4.27 -14.23
C HIS A 14 5.52 3.28 -15.31
N GLY A 15 4.30 2.75 -15.12
CA GLY A 15 3.69 1.79 -16.05
C GLY A 15 4.19 0.34 -15.90
N SER A 16 5.00 0.05 -14.89
CA SER A 16 5.46 -1.30 -14.55
C SER A 16 4.87 -1.74 -13.22
N ILE A 17 4.61 -3.04 -13.06
CA ILE A 17 4.20 -3.61 -11.77
C ILE A 17 5.44 -3.72 -10.89
N VAL A 18 5.43 -3.03 -9.75
CA VAL A 18 6.54 -3.06 -8.79
C VAL A 18 6.28 -4.06 -7.67
N GLU A 19 5.03 -4.17 -7.21
CA GLU A 19 4.64 -5.10 -6.15
C GLU A 19 3.23 -5.64 -6.38
N THR A 20 3.03 -6.91 -6.01
CA THR A 20 1.72 -7.55 -5.98
C THR A 20 1.61 -8.40 -4.72
N GLY A 21 0.42 -8.44 -4.13
CA GLY A 21 0.11 -9.24 -2.94
C GLY A 21 -1.16 -8.74 -2.27
N ASN A 22 -1.51 -9.31 -1.12
CA ASN A 22 -2.57 -8.75 -0.28
C ASN A 22 -2.04 -7.60 0.60
N HIS A 23 -2.95 -6.90 1.28
CA HIS A 23 -2.60 -5.78 2.17
C HIS A 23 -1.55 -6.16 3.20
N ASP A 24 -1.74 -7.28 3.91
CA ASP A 24 -0.86 -7.69 5.00
C ASP A 24 0.55 -8.03 4.50
N GLU A 25 0.65 -8.72 3.36
CA GLU A 25 1.92 -9.05 2.70
C GLU A 25 2.68 -7.80 2.25
N LEU A 26 1.99 -6.85 1.63
CA LEU A 26 2.60 -5.62 1.13
C LEU A 26 3.00 -4.68 2.28
N MET A 27 2.21 -4.64 3.36
CA MET A 27 2.57 -3.91 4.58
C MET A 27 3.77 -4.56 5.29
N ALA A 28 3.81 -5.89 5.39
CA ALA A 28 4.93 -6.61 6.02
C ALA A 28 6.25 -6.42 5.26
N LYS A 29 6.20 -6.29 3.94
CA LYS A 29 7.38 -6.01 3.11
C LYS A 29 8.01 -4.64 3.39
N ASN A 30 7.28 -3.70 4.02
CA ASN A 30 7.73 -2.31 4.20
C ASN A 30 8.31 -1.73 2.90
N GLY A 31 7.66 -2.05 1.78
CA GLY A 31 8.05 -1.61 0.45
C GLY A 31 7.28 -0.37 0.01
N PHE A 32 7.17 -0.19 -1.31
CA PHE A 32 6.54 0.99 -1.90
C PHE A 32 5.07 1.16 -1.48
N TYR A 33 4.33 0.04 -1.39
CA TYR A 33 2.95 0.07 -0.91
C TYR A 33 2.83 0.65 0.50
N ALA A 34 3.68 0.18 1.43
CA ALA A 34 3.64 0.57 2.83
C ALA A 34 4.00 2.05 2.98
N ASP A 35 5.01 2.53 2.25
CA ASP A 35 5.40 3.94 2.24
C ASP A 35 4.29 4.85 1.70
N LEU A 36 3.65 4.45 0.61
CA LEU A 36 2.52 5.17 0.02
C LEU A 36 1.32 5.21 0.98
N TYR A 37 0.97 4.05 1.54
CA TYR A 37 -0.13 3.91 2.49
C TYR A 37 0.15 4.77 3.73
N ASN A 38 1.33 4.64 4.34
CA ASN A 38 1.70 5.43 5.50
C ASN A 38 1.71 6.92 5.16
N SER A 39 2.14 7.35 3.97
CA SER A 39 2.13 8.76 3.58
C SER A 39 0.71 9.33 3.43
N GLN A 40 -0.23 8.56 2.85
CA GLN A 40 -1.64 9.00 2.74
C GLN A 40 -2.35 9.05 4.10
N PHE A 41 -2.06 8.12 5.00
CA PHE A 41 -2.75 8.00 6.28
C PHE A 41 -2.06 8.75 7.43
N SER A 42 -0.76 9.06 7.32
CA SER A 42 -0.01 9.86 8.31
C SER A 42 -0.27 11.37 8.19
N GLY A 43 -0.98 11.82 7.13
CA GLY A 43 -1.46 13.20 7.02
C GLY A 43 -2.60 13.54 7.99
N ASN A 44 -3.07 12.58 8.78
CA ASN A 44 -4.14 12.78 9.78
C ASN A 44 -3.60 12.92 11.22
N VAL A 45 -2.35 13.39 11.39
CA VAL A 45 -1.89 13.93 12.67
C VAL A 45 -2.51 15.33 12.80
N ALA A 46 -3.75 15.37 13.25
CA ALA A 46 -4.36 16.57 13.80
C ALA A 46 -3.55 16.97 15.04
N ILE A 47 -2.81 18.07 14.93
CA ILE A 47 -2.39 18.87 16.09
C ILE A 47 -3.53 19.78 16.52
#